data_AF-A0A5B9XW97-F1
#
_entry.id   AF-A0A5B9XW97-F1
#
_cell.length_a   1.000
_cell.length_b   1.000
_cell.length_c   1.000
_cell.angle_alpha   90.00
_cell.angle_beta   90.00
_cell.angle_gamma   90.00
#
_symmetry.space_group_name_H-M   'P 1'
#
loop_
_entity.id
_entity.type
_entity.pdbx_description
1 polymer ?
#
loop_
_entity_poly.entity_id
_entity_poly.type
_entity_poly.pdbx_seq_one_letter_code
_entity_poly.pdbx_strand_id
1 'polypeptide(L)'
;MIITQFLCNLKNAYSANHKLLLFPNINIIYNLCNVLYKFNYIKEVFIKHDYNRKREYIIVLLNRENPISGFKVFNKKKRLKYSLKTLNIYNKKSSLFILTSVNGLIGSIGIDTNINRTGLIICYIW
;
A
#
# COMPACT_ATOMS: atom_id res chain seq x y z
N MET A 1 5.09 10.84 -8.86
CA MET A 1 3.85 10.04 -8.73
C MET A 1 3.64 9.71 -7.25
N ILE A 2 2.52 10.14 -6.65
CA ILE A 2 2.32 10.15 -5.17
C ILE A 2 2.58 8.77 -4.53
N ILE A 3 2.09 7.69 -5.15
CA ILE A 3 2.24 6.31 -4.65
C ILE A 3 3.70 5.88 -4.60
N THR A 4 4.47 6.15 -5.66
CA THR A 4 5.90 5.82 -5.72
C THR A 4 6.67 6.53 -4.61
N GLN A 5 6.41 7.82 -4.40
CA GLN A 5 7.07 8.59 -3.35
C GLN A 5 6.72 8.04 -1.96
N PHE A 6 5.45 7.73 -1.72
CA PHE A 6 5.00 7.11 -0.48
C PHE A 6 5.72 5.79 -0.19
N LEU A 7 5.79 4.89 -1.18
CA LEU A 7 6.46 3.59 -1.04
C LEU A 7 7.99 3.75 -0.87
N CYS A 8 8.62 4.71 -1.56
CA CYS A 8 10.03 5.06 -1.34
C CYS A 8 10.26 5.47 0.12
N ASN A 9 9.43 6.38 0.64
CA ASN A 9 9.55 6.88 2.01
C ASN A 9 9.39 5.75 3.04
N LEU A 10 8.40 4.85 2.83
CA LEU A 10 8.23 3.67 3.67
C LEU A 10 9.46 2.77 3.66
N LYS A 11 9.93 2.38 2.47
CA LYS A 11 11.11 1.52 2.32
C LYS A 11 12.33 2.13 3.01
N ASN A 12 12.59 3.41 2.76
CA ASN A 12 13.74 4.10 3.35
C ASN A 12 13.63 4.16 4.87
N ALA A 13 12.42 4.34 5.42
CA ALA A 13 12.19 4.33 6.86
C ALA A 13 12.42 2.94 7.48
N TYR A 14 12.08 1.85 6.77
CA TYR A 14 12.48 0.51 7.19
C TYR A 14 14.00 0.39 7.22
N SER A 15 14.69 0.76 6.15
CA SER A 15 16.17 0.71 6.09
C SER A 15 16.84 1.56 7.16
N ALA A 16 16.25 2.72 7.52
CA ALA A 16 16.78 3.64 8.52
C ALA A 16 16.32 3.38 9.97
N ASN A 17 15.63 2.26 10.24
CA ASN A 17 15.17 1.92 11.60
C ASN A 17 14.20 2.93 12.27
N HIS A 18 13.49 3.75 11.48
CA HIS A 18 12.44 4.65 12.00
C HIS A 18 11.23 3.89 12.55
N LYS A 19 10.73 4.24 13.73
CA LYS A 19 9.53 3.58 14.29
C LYS A 19 8.22 4.08 13.67
N LEU A 20 8.22 5.33 13.22
CA LEU A 20 7.02 6.02 12.73
C LEU A 20 7.29 6.88 11.51
N LEU A 21 6.23 7.16 10.75
CA LEU A 21 6.22 8.14 9.67
C LEU A 21 4.96 9.00 9.73
N LEU A 22 5.09 10.22 9.19
CA LEU A 22 4.01 11.18 9.05
C LEU A 22 3.82 11.50 7.57
N PHE A 23 2.58 11.38 7.09
CA PHE A 23 2.19 11.75 5.73
C PHE A 23 1.05 12.77 5.78
N PRO A 24 0.91 13.65 4.77
CA PRO A 24 -0.30 14.46 4.65
C PRO A 24 -1.53 13.56 4.52
N ASN A 25 -2.67 13.97 5.10
CA ASN A 25 -3.92 13.22 4.95
C ASN A 25 -4.46 13.28 3.52
N ILE A 26 -4.10 12.28 2.73
CA ILE A 26 -4.58 12.09 1.35
C ILE A 26 -5.26 10.73 1.29
N ASN A 27 -6.53 10.68 0.86
CA ASN A 27 -7.35 9.46 0.82
C ASN A 27 -6.65 8.25 0.16
N ILE A 28 -5.91 8.48 -0.94
CA ILE A 28 -5.14 7.42 -1.62
C ILE A 28 -4.07 6.81 -0.72
N ILE A 29 -3.38 7.64 0.07
CA ILE A 29 -2.32 7.20 0.99
C ILE A 29 -2.96 6.48 2.18
N TYR A 30 -4.03 7.04 2.75
CA TYR A 30 -4.74 6.42 3.86
C TYR A 30 -5.25 5.01 3.49
N ASN A 31 -5.88 4.87 2.33
CA ASN A 31 -6.35 3.58 1.82
C ASN A 31 -5.20 2.59 1.58
N LEU A 32 -4.04 3.05 1.07
CA LEU A 32 -2.84 2.22 0.95
C LEU A 32 -2.32 1.78 2.31
N CYS A 33 -2.26 2.67 3.30
CA CYS A 33 -1.86 2.33 4.66
C CYS A 33 -2.78 1.26 5.26
N ASN A 34 -4.09 1.37 5.08
CA ASN A 34 -5.06 0.37 5.55
C ASN A 34 -4.86 -1.00 4.89
N VAL A 35 -4.54 -1.01 3.58
CA VAL A 35 -4.19 -2.25 2.88
C VAL A 35 -2.91 -2.84 3.47
N LEU A 36 -1.85 -2.04 3.62
CA LEU A 36 -0.57 -2.51 4.17
C LEU A 36 -0.67 -2.99 5.62
N TYR A 37 -1.54 -2.38 6.42
CA TYR A 37 -1.86 -2.81 7.79
C TYR A 37 -2.48 -4.21 7.81
N LYS A 38 -3.44 -4.50 6.93
CA LYS A 38 -4.06 -5.84 6.81
C LYS A 38 -3.08 -6.95 6.46
N PHE A 39 -1.97 -6.60 5.80
CA PHE A 39 -0.90 -7.54 5.41
C PHE A 39 0.30 -7.47 6.37
N ASN A 40 0.12 -6.90 7.55
CA ASN A 40 1.13 -6.79 8.61
C ASN A 40 2.42 -6.05 8.22
N TYR A 41 2.47 -5.29 7.12
CA TYR A 41 3.63 -4.43 6.85
C TYR A 41 3.64 -3.24 7.81
N ILE A 42 2.47 -2.67 8.05
CA ILE A 42 2.27 -1.56 8.97
C ILE A 42 1.68 -2.11 10.27
N LYS A 43 2.17 -1.65 11.41
CA LYS A 43 1.67 -2.04 12.73
C LYS A 43 0.36 -1.33 13.04
N GLU A 44 0.29 -0.01 12.88
CA GLU A 44 -0.90 0.79 13.19
C GLU A 44 -0.97 2.04 12.28
N VAL A 45 -2.18 2.54 12.04
CA VAL A 45 -2.47 3.73 11.21
C VAL A 45 -3.49 4.62 11.92
N PHE A 46 -3.18 5.91 12.05
CA PHE A 46 -4.06 6.89 12.69
C PHE A 46 -4.10 8.19 11.92
N ILE A 47 -5.20 8.95 12.05
CA ILE A 47 -5.26 10.34 11.59
C ILE A 47 -5.11 11.24 12.80
N LYS A 48 -4.21 12.21 12.73
CA LYS A 48 -4.01 13.23 13.76
C LYS A 48 -4.23 14.61 13.15
N HIS A 49 -5.06 15.41 13.81
CA HIS A 49 -5.25 16.81 13.49
C HIS A 49 -4.17 17.66 14.17
N ASP A 50 -3.38 18.39 13.40
CA ASP A 50 -2.49 19.44 13.88
C ASP A 50 -3.28 20.75 13.94
N TYR A 51 -3.74 21.10 15.14
CA TYR A 51 -4.52 22.32 15.39
C TYR A 51 -3.75 23.60 15.07
N ASN A 52 -2.43 23.61 15.24
CA ASN A 52 -1.61 24.80 14.98
C ASN A 52 -1.51 25.08 13.49
N ARG A 53 -1.40 24.02 12.67
CA ARG A 53 -1.27 24.14 11.21
C ARG A 53 -2.59 24.00 10.47
N LYS A 54 -3.69 23.70 11.17
CA LYS A 54 -5.00 23.36 10.59
C LYS A 54 -4.88 22.29 9.49
N ARG A 55 -4.07 21.26 9.76
CA ARG A 55 -3.77 20.18 8.81
C ARG A 55 -3.92 18.83 9.47
N GLU A 56 -4.39 17.87 8.71
CA GLU A 56 -4.46 16.48 9.13
C GLU A 56 -3.29 15.69 8.57
N TYR A 57 -2.75 14.80 9.40
CA TYR A 57 -1.66 13.91 9.07
C TYR A 57 -2.05 12.46 9.33
N ILE A 58 -1.58 11.58 8.46
CA ILE A 58 -1.61 10.14 8.68
C ILE A 58 -0.34 9.77 9.42
N ILE A 59 -0.50 9.21 10.62
CA ILE A 59 0.57 8.62 11.42
C ILE A 59 0.62 7.13 11.09
N VAL A 60 1.80 6.64 10.72
CA VAL A 60 2.04 5.25 10.37
C VAL A 60 3.09 4.68 11.31
N LEU A 61 2.74 3.66 12.09
CA LEU A 61 3.71 2.88 12.89
C LEU A 61 4.18 1.67 12.08
N LEU A 62 5.49 1.52 11.89
CA LEU A 62 6.04 0.48 11.02
C LEU A 62 6.12 -0.87 11.75
N ASN A 63 5.71 -1.96 11.10
CA ASN A 63 5.95 -3.31 11.63
C ASN A 63 7.35 -3.80 11.24
N ARG A 64 8.23 -3.97 12.23
CA ARG A 64 9.62 -4.36 12.02
C ARG A 64 9.81 -5.84 11.72
N GLU A 65 8.83 -6.67 12.08
CA GLU A 65 8.87 -8.12 11.83
C GLU A 65 8.59 -8.46 10.37
N ASN A 66 7.93 -7.56 9.63
CA ASN A 66 7.60 -7.74 8.23
C ASN A 66 7.90 -6.46 7.42
N PRO A 67 9.19 -6.10 7.24
CA PRO A 67 9.58 -4.89 6.55
C PRO A 67 9.34 -5.00 5.05
N ILE A 68 9.01 -3.87 4.40
CA ILE A 68 8.96 -3.81 2.94
C ILE A 68 10.38 -3.88 2.39
N SER A 69 10.72 -4.98 1.73
CA SER A 69 12.04 -5.19 1.12
C SER A 69 12.13 -4.50 -0.25
N GLY A 70 11.03 -4.46 -0.98
CA GLY A 70 10.97 -3.86 -2.31
C GLY A 70 9.56 -3.60 -2.80
N PHE A 71 9.48 -2.84 -3.89
CA PHE A 71 8.23 -2.62 -4.58
C PHE A 71 8.47 -2.30 -6.06
N LYS A 72 7.45 -2.55 -6.87
CA LYS A 72 7.41 -2.20 -8.29
C LYS A 72 6.08 -1.51 -8.59
N VAL A 73 6.15 -0.30 -9.10
CA VAL A 73 4.95 0.45 -9.52
C VAL A 73 4.77 0.31 -11.02
N PHE A 74 3.55 -0.03 -11.45
CA PHE A 74 3.22 -0.20 -12.86
C PHE A 74 2.76 1.14 -13.46
N ASN A 75 3.42 1.56 -14.53
CA ASN A 75 3.04 2.75 -15.29
C ASN A 75 1.63 2.60 -15.87
N LYS A 76 0.87 3.69 -15.97
CA LYS A 76 -0.51 3.70 -16.52
C LYS A 76 -0.66 2.90 -17.82
N LYS A 77 0.29 3.03 -18.76
CA LYS A 77 0.31 2.31 -20.04
C LYS A 77 0.63 0.80 -19.93
N LYS A 78 1.28 0.39 -18.83
CA LYS A 78 1.66 -1.00 -18.52
C LYS A 78 0.80 -1.60 -17.42
N ARG A 79 -0.31 -0.95 -17.04
CA ARG A 79 -1.26 -1.52 -16.08
C ARG A 79 -2.00 -2.64 -16.77
N LEU A 80 -1.62 -3.85 -16.42
CA LEU A 80 -2.28 -5.05 -16.87
C LEU A 80 -3.72 -5.04 -16.31
N LYS A 81 -4.70 -5.25 -17.20
CA LYS A 81 -6.06 -5.59 -16.80
C LYS A 81 -6.04 -7.05 -16.38
N TYR A 82 -6.43 -7.33 -15.15
CA TYR A 82 -6.52 -8.73 -14.69
C TYR A 82 -7.98 -9.11 -14.47
N SER A 83 -8.28 -10.33 -14.90
CA SER A 83 -9.35 -11.16 -14.38
C SER A 83 -8.69 -12.10 -13.39
N LEU A 84 -9.25 -12.32 -12.20
CA LEU A 84 -8.61 -13.15 -11.16
C LEU A 84 -8.23 -14.55 -11.65
N LYS A 85 -8.87 -15.05 -12.70
CA LYS A 85 -8.55 -16.32 -13.33
C LYS A 85 -7.13 -16.43 -13.89
N THR A 86 -6.44 -15.31 -14.16
CA THR A 86 -5.10 -15.32 -14.80
C THR A 86 -3.94 -15.00 -13.85
N LEU A 87 -4.24 -14.61 -12.61
CA LEU A 87 -3.23 -14.29 -11.61
C LEU A 87 -2.85 -15.58 -10.86
N ASN A 88 -1.95 -16.37 -11.44
CA ASN A 88 -1.16 -17.33 -10.67
C ASN A 88 -0.24 -16.54 -9.74
N ILE A 89 -0.79 -16.10 -8.60
CA ILE A 89 -0.05 -15.37 -7.59
C ILE A 89 0.89 -16.37 -6.97
N TYR A 90 2.17 -16.26 -7.33
CA TYR A 90 3.24 -16.99 -6.71
C TYR A 90 3.16 -16.78 -5.20
N ASN A 91 2.82 -17.85 -4.49
CA ASN A 91 2.67 -17.97 -3.04
C ASN A 91 4.01 -17.70 -2.33
N LYS A 92 4.47 -16.45 -2.32
CA LYS A 92 5.44 -15.98 -1.33
C LYS A 92 4.61 -15.30 -0.25
N LYS A 93 4.58 -15.91 0.94
CA LYS A 93 3.76 -15.54 2.12
C LYS A 93 3.80 -14.04 2.49
N SER A 94 4.79 -13.29 2.00
CA SER A 94 5.04 -11.88 2.30
C SER A 94 4.96 -10.97 1.06
N SER A 95 4.19 -11.31 0.03
CA SER A 95 4.07 -10.47 -1.18
C SER A 95 2.63 -10.06 -1.46
N LEU A 96 2.47 -8.85 -2.01
CA LEU A 96 1.19 -8.17 -2.11
C LEU A 96 1.04 -7.44 -3.44
N PHE A 97 -0.04 -7.70 -4.16
CA PHE A 97 -0.46 -6.88 -5.29
C PHE A 97 -1.53 -5.87 -4.86
N ILE A 98 -1.30 -4.60 -5.16
CA ILE A 98 -2.27 -3.53 -4.92
C ILE A 98 -2.94 -3.16 -6.24
N LEU A 99 -4.27 -3.08 -6.22
CA LEU A 99 -5.10 -2.77 -7.38
C LEU A 99 -5.98 -1.55 -7.15
N THR A 100 -6.31 -0.85 -8.22
CA THR A 100 -7.47 0.03 -8.29
C THR A 100 -8.60 -0.67 -9.03
N SER A 101 -9.80 -0.63 -8.46
CA SER A 101 -11.03 -0.90 -9.21
C SER A 101 -11.37 0.25 -10.15
N VAL A 102 -12.33 0.01 -11.05
CA VAL A 102 -12.89 1.03 -11.97
C VAL A 102 -13.48 2.23 -11.20
N ASN A 103 -13.96 2.02 -9.97
CA ASN A 103 -14.53 3.06 -9.11
C ASN A 103 -13.46 3.81 -8.28
N GLY A 104 -12.17 3.60 -8.55
CA GLY A 104 -11.08 4.26 -7.82
C GLY A 104 -10.79 3.69 -6.43
N LEU A 105 -11.52 2.67 -5.98
CA LEU A 105 -11.24 1.98 -4.72
C LEU A 105 -9.92 1.22 -4.82
N ILE A 106 -9.07 1.39 -3.81
CA ILE A 106 -7.80 0.68 -3.66
C ILE A 106 -8.06 -0.60 -2.88
N GLY A 107 -7.68 -1.71 -3.47
CA GLY A 107 -7.73 -3.01 -2.83
C GLY A 107 -6.41 -3.74 -3.02
N SER A 108 -6.36 -4.93 -2.47
CA SER A 108 -5.23 -5.84 -2.62
C SER A 108 -5.73 -7.21 -3.03
N ILE A 109 -4.93 -7.91 -3.82
CA ILE A 109 -5.05 -9.36 -3.90
C ILE A 109 -3.87 -9.94 -3.13
N GLY A 110 -4.22 -10.68 -2.08
CA GLY A 110 -3.34 -11.55 -1.32
C GLY A 110 -3.77 -13.01 -1.50
N ILE A 111 -3.51 -13.84 -0.49
CA ILE A 111 -3.87 -15.27 -0.48
C ILE A 111 -5.40 -15.48 -0.66
N ASP A 112 -6.23 -14.51 -0.24
CA ASP A 112 -7.69 -14.61 -0.37
C ASP A 112 -8.20 -14.09 -1.72
N THR A 113 -8.54 -15.05 -2.59
CA THR A 113 -8.98 -14.89 -3.98
C THR A 113 -10.47 -14.58 -4.15
N ASN A 114 -11.18 -14.17 -3.10
CA ASN A 114 -12.65 -14.04 -3.13
C ASN A 114 -13.20 -12.74 -3.70
N ILE A 115 -12.37 -11.87 -4.27
CA ILE A 115 -12.84 -10.60 -4.82
C ILE A 115 -13.03 -10.77 -6.33
N ASN A 116 -14.23 -11.14 -6.81
CA ASN A 116 -14.63 -11.10 -8.23
C ASN A 116 -14.66 -9.67 -8.79
N ARG A 117 -13.52 -8.96 -8.80
CA ARG A 117 -13.42 -7.60 -9.33
C ARG A 117 -12.40 -7.53 -10.46
N THR A 118 -12.80 -6.91 -11.54
CA THR A 118 -11.90 -6.42 -12.58
C THR A 118 -11.20 -5.15 -12.07
N GLY A 119 -9.89 -5.08 -12.26
CA GLY A 119 -9.08 -3.98 -11.75
C GLY A 119 -7.76 -3.82 -12.47
N LEU A 120 -7.10 -2.71 -12.21
CA LEU A 120 -5.76 -2.40 -12.70
C LEU A 120 -4.77 -2.58 -11.55
N ILE A 121 -3.74 -3.41 -11.72
CA ILE A 121 -2.64 -3.46 -10.75
C ILE A 121 -1.87 -2.15 -10.82
N ILE A 122 -1.70 -1.54 -9.65
CA ILE A 122 -0.96 -0.29 -9.48
C ILE A 122 0.47 -0.59 -9.08
N CYS A 123 0.66 -1.49 -8.11
CA CYS A 123 1.98 -1.85 -7.62
C CYS A 123 2.00 -3.26 -7.04
N TYR A 124 3.22 -3.78 -6.96
CA TYR A 124 3.56 -5.05 -6.32
C TYR A 124 4.59 -4.75 -5.22
N ILE A 125 4.39 -5.31 -4.04
CA ILE A 125 5.17 -5.06 -2.82
C ILE A 125 5.62 -6.42 -2.27
N TRP A 126 6.85 -6.52 -1.79
CA TRP A 126 7.43 -7.71 -1.18
C TRP A 126 8.51 -7.34 -0.17
#